data_AF-A0A0M0J6N4-F1
#
_entry.id   AF-A0A0M0J6N4-F1
#
_cell.length_a   1.000
_cell.length_b   1.000
_cell.length_c   1.000
_cell.angle_alpha   90.00
_cell.angle_beta   90.00
_cell.angle_gamma   90.00
#
_symmetry.space_group_name_H-M   'P 1'
#
loop_
_entity.id
_entity.type
_entity.pdbx_description
1 polymer ?
#
loop_
_entity_poly.entity_id
_entity_poly.type
_entity_poly.pdbx_seq_one_letter_code
_entity_poly.pdbx_strand_id
1 'polypeptide(L)'
;MGANESTSMLPYPPSWLPSTTTPVQHRQAVAALKSLSSVEPERFLAVRAPLPELEAALWDFNEYRERASAAAALDVGLNRLVYKCVPKRVPEAEFWRCFFCWAYHTVMSLGPAPPEPPKQVLSRAVLEAGDSTATSAIIDAFGGDVSFAAFAQAEMEDILKRDAEDGEKLAAGITMAVEKGVLQANPPVEPLTRIDVLGKTADAVCQEIIKALGDAPSMGCVLVLQGLSGTGKGTTCSLLEQKLPRCTSWSNGNVFRSLTLLAVAKCEKSGLAFKPEFLTPLFLAEVMACLSFAKHNGKFDIKIEGYGLSCHVSEVANTILKEPKVGKNIPTVAKMTQGEVVGFAAAAAEAMRADGMNVLMEGREQTLNYVRTPHRFELTLSEPLIIGKRRAAQRIMAKAIESISKGGAEGEVDVKAVLGQALEALTSSSAS
;
A
#
# COMPACT_ATOMS: atom_id res chain seq x y z
N MET A 1 27.06 22.54 46.63
CA MET A 1 28.12 21.85 45.89
C MET A 1 27.54 20.59 45.30
N GLY A 2 27.46 20.52 43.98
CA GLY A 2 26.93 19.41 43.19
C GLY A 2 27.06 19.82 41.72
N ALA A 3 27.94 19.14 41.02
CA ALA A 3 28.64 19.59 39.82
C ALA A 3 27.77 19.72 38.54
N ASN A 4 28.20 20.65 37.69
CA ASN A 4 27.94 20.84 36.25
C ASN A 4 27.26 19.67 35.50
N GLU A 5 26.07 19.94 34.95
CA GLU A 5 25.68 19.37 33.66
C GLU A 5 25.83 20.46 32.59
N SER A 6 26.99 20.53 31.97
CA SER A 6 27.18 21.25 30.72
C SER A 6 26.97 20.28 29.55
N THR A 7 25.73 20.14 29.10
CA THR A 7 25.37 19.40 27.88
C THR A 7 25.14 20.36 26.71
N SER A 8 26.20 20.73 26.00
CA SER A 8 26.14 21.15 24.59
C SER A 8 27.43 20.64 23.90
N MET A 9 27.44 20.11 22.67
CA MET A 9 26.39 20.01 21.66
C MET A 9 26.74 18.91 20.63
N LEU A 10 25.71 18.39 19.93
CA LEU A 10 25.84 17.34 18.92
C LEU A 10 25.72 17.89 17.50
N PRO A 11 26.72 17.60 16.66
CA PRO A 11 26.57 17.51 15.22
C PRO A 11 27.06 16.13 14.71
N TYR A 12 27.19 15.15 15.62
CA TYR A 12 26.90 13.70 15.55
C TYR A 12 27.67 12.81 14.54
N PRO A 13 28.08 11.54 14.83
CA PRO A 13 27.44 10.48 15.68
C PRO A 13 28.04 10.25 17.05
N PRO A 14 27.17 10.28 18.06
CA PRO A 14 26.72 9.09 18.79
C PRO A 14 25.30 8.69 18.33
N SER A 15 25.26 7.65 17.48
CA SER A 15 24.10 6.96 16.86
C SER A 15 22.88 7.77 16.42
N TRP A 16 23.14 9.03 16.06
CA TRP A 16 22.44 9.88 15.07
C TRP A 16 21.04 10.34 15.30
N LEU A 17 20.36 9.76 16.27
CA LEU A 17 19.31 10.47 16.98
C LEU A 17 19.46 10.20 18.49
N PRO A 18 18.92 11.07 19.36
CA PRO A 18 18.92 10.84 20.81
C PRO A 18 18.31 9.48 21.17
N SER A 19 18.63 8.94 22.36
CA SER A 19 18.10 7.65 22.86
C SER A 19 16.56 7.58 22.94
N THR A 20 15.88 8.72 22.83
CA THR A 20 14.42 8.87 22.77
C THR A 20 13.83 8.64 21.38
N THR A 21 14.62 8.17 20.41
CA THR A 21 14.22 8.19 19.00
C THR A 21 13.86 6.81 18.44
N THR A 22 12.78 6.76 17.66
CA THR A 22 12.26 5.49 17.11
C THR A 22 13.20 4.89 16.05
N PRO A 23 13.21 3.56 15.86
CA PRO A 23 13.98 2.91 14.80
C PRO A 23 13.68 3.41 13.38
N VAL A 24 12.46 3.91 13.14
CA VAL A 24 12.05 4.47 11.84
C VAL A 24 12.73 5.82 11.59
N GLN A 25 12.71 6.73 12.57
CA GLN A 25 13.36 8.03 12.45
C GLN A 25 14.88 7.89 12.35
N HIS A 26 15.48 6.94 13.08
CA HIS A 26 16.91 6.64 12.93
C HIS A 26 17.24 6.25 11.49
N ARG A 27 16.43 5.38 10.86
CA ARG A 27 16.61 5.01 9.45
C ARG A 27 16.42 6.18 8.49
N GLN A 28 15.43 7.05 8.72
CA GLN A 28 15.19 8.25 7.92
C GLN A 28 16.33 9.27 8.02
N ALA A 29 16.85 9.52 9.23
CA ALA A 29 18.02 10.38 9.44
C ALA A 29 19.26 9.84 8.73
N VAL A 30 19.52 8.54 8.83
CA VAL A 30 20.62 7.88 8.12
C VAL A 30 20.47 8.04 6.60
N ALA A 31 19.28 7.84 6.05
CA ALA A 31 19.02 8.00 4.62
C ALA A 31 19.19 9.46 4.15
N ALA A 32 18.70 10.41 4.93
CA ALA A 32 18.82 11.83 4.62
C ALA A 32 20.28 12.30 4.68
N LEU A 33 21.07 11.81 5.64
CA LEU A 33 22.51 12.11 5.72
C LEU A 33 23.29 11.51 4.55
N LYS A 34 22.95 10.30 4.09
CA LYS A 34 23.51 9.72 2.86
C LYS A 34 23.19 10.56 1.62
N SER A 35 22.07 11.26 1.59
CA SER A 35 21.74 12.13 0.45
C SER A 35 22.66 13.35 0.32
N LEU A 36 23.36 13.74 1.40
CA LEU A 36 24.26 14.90 1.39
C LEU A 36 25.43 14.74 0.43
N SER A 37 25.88 13.51 0.15
CA SER A 37 26.94 13.26 -0.84
C SER A 37 26.58 13.66 -2.26
N SER A 38 25.28 13.85 -2.54
CA SER A 38 24.76 14.27 -3.84
C SER A 38 24.52 15.78 -3.93
N VAL A 39 24.77 16.54 -2.86
CA VAL A 39 24.65 18.01 -2.87
C VAL A 39 25.79 18.60 -3.69
N GLU A 40 25.45 19.53 -4.60
CA GLU A 40 26.44 20.23 -5.40
C GLU A 40 27.47 20.96 -4.52
N PRO A 41 28.79 20.87 -4.81
CA PRO A 41 29.85 21.38 -3.93
C PRO A 41 29.68 22.84 -3.49
N GLU A 42 29.18 23.70 -4.38
CA GLU A 42 29.01 25.14 -4.09
C GLU A 42 27.90 25.37 -3.08
N ARG A 43 26.79 24.67 -3.26
CA ARG A 43 25.68 24.67 -2.29
C ARG A 43 26.08 24.02 -0.98
N PHE A 44 26.89 22.97 -1.04
CA PHE A 44 27.37 22.27 0.14
C PHE A 44 28.21 23.20 1.03
N LEU A 45 29.15 23.94 0.43
CA LEU A 45 30.05 24.84 1.14
C LEU A 45 29.41 26.17 1.57
N ALA A 46 28.30 26.57 0.96
CA ALA A 46 27.56 27.79 1.31
C ALA A 46 26.62 27.64 2.53
N VAL A 47 26.69 26.51 3.23
CA VAL A 47 25.81 26.24 4.37
C VAL A 47 26.08 27.19 5.54
N ARG A 48 24.99 27.67 6.15
CA ARG A 48 25.07 28.51 7.34
C ARG A 48 25.16 27.64 8.59
N ALA A 49 26.04 28.05 9.50
CA ALA A 49 26.16 27.42 10.81
C ALA A 49 24.80 27.53 11.54
N PRO A 50 24.21 26.38 11.93
CA PRO A 50 22.98 26.40 12.70
C PRO A 50 23.20 26.69 14.18
N LEU A 51 24.45 26.53 14.65
CA LEU A 51 24.83 26.56 16.04
C LEU A 51 26.11 27.38 16.22
N PRO A 52 26.27 28.10 17.36
CA PRO A 52 27.49 28.84 17.64
C PRO A 52 28.77 27.98 17.57
N GLU A 53 28.73 26.75 18.09
CA GLU A 53 29.85 25.78 18.07
C GLU A 53 30.30 25.41 16.63
N LEU A 54 29.41 25.59 15.64
CA LEU A 54 29.66 25.30 14.23
C LEU A 54 30.02 26.56 13.43
N GLU A 55 30.04 27.73 14.05
CA GLU A 55 30.56 28.95 13.43
C GLU A 55 32.05 28.79 13.18
N ALA A 56 32.55 29.34 12.07
CA ALA A 56 33.95 29.19 11.68
C ALA A 56 34.94 29.71 12.74
N ALA A 57 34.53 30.69 13.54
CA ALA A 57 35.34 31.26 14.61
C ALA A 57 35.50 30.35 15.84
N LEU A 58 34.59 29.39 16.04
CA LEU A 58 34.54 28.50 17.20
C LEU A 58 34.75 27.03 16.83
N TRP A 59 34.93 26.73 15.54
CA TRP A 59 35.08 25.37 15.04
C TRP A 59 36.44 24.75 15.38
N ASP A 60 36.43 23.64 16.14
CA ASP A 60 37.61 22.81 16.37
C ASP A 60 37.42 21.40 15.77
N PHE A 61 38.04 21.16 14.61
CA PHE A 61 37.93 19.88 13.93
C PHE A 61 38.46 18.68 14.75
N ASN A 62 39.38 18.89 15.70
CA ASN A 62 39.91 17.79 16.48
C ASN A 62 38.83 17.13 17.36
N GLU A 63 37.86 17.90 17.84
CA GLU A 63 36.72 17.39 18.61
C GLU A 63 35.73 16.56 17.76
N TYR A 64 35.79 16.69 16.44
CA TYR A 64 34.85 16.07 15.50
C TYR A 64 35.46 15.01 14.60
N ARG A 65 36.76 14.72 14.75
CA ARG A 65 37.51 13.81 13.87
C ARG A 65 36.93 12.40 13.83
N GLU A 66 36.57 11.84 14.99
CA GLU A 66 35.95 10.51 15.07
C GLU A 66 34.58 10.48 14.39
N ARG A 67 33.81 11.56 14.53
CA ARG A 67 32.48 11.69 13.92
C ARG A 67 32.54 11.81 12.40
N ALA A 68 33.54 12.55 11.92
CA ALA A 68 33.84 12.67 10.50
C ALA A 68 34.21 11.31 9.90
N SER A 69 35.03 10.52 10.60
CA SER A 69 35.38 9.16 10.19
C SER A 69 34.13 8.26 10.10
N ALA A 70 33.24 8.30 11.10
CA ALA A 70 32.00 7.55 11.09
C ALA A 70 31.04 7.98 9.97
N ALA A 71 30.95 9.28 9.68
CA ALA A 71 30.17 9.80 8.55
C ALA A 71 30.72 9.32 7.20
N ALA A 72 32.04 9.34 7.01
CA ALA A 72 32.69 8.82 5.80
C ALA A 72 32.50 7.31 5.61
N ALA A 73 32.44 6.54 6.70
CA ALA A 73 32.18 5.11 6.66
C ALA A 73 30.72 4.77 6.29
N LEU A 74 29.78 5.64 6.64
CA LEU A 74 28.36 5.41 6.36
C LEU A 74 28.01 5.58 4.88
N ASP A 75 28.65 6.54 4.21
CA ASP A 75 28.38 6.86 2.81
C ASP A 75 29.65 6.99 1.98
N VAL A 76 29.90 5.99 1.14
CA VAL A 76 31.02 6.00 0.19
C VAL A 76 30.92 7.17 -0.79
N GLY A 77 29.71 7.66 -1.09
CA GLY A 77 29.47 8.84 -1.90
C GLY A 77 30.11 10.10 -1.31
N LEU A 78 30.19 10.20 0.02
CA LEU A 78 30.75 11.36 0.71
C LEU A 78 32.23 11.55 0.38
N ASN A 79 32.99 10.46 0.20
CA ASN A 79 34.40 10.52 -0.21
C ASN A 79 34.59 11.19 -1.58
N ARG A 80 33.64 11.03 -2.50
CA ARG A 80 33.67 11.73 -3.80
C ARG A 80 33.45 13.22 -3.62
N LEU A 81 32.56 13.61 -2.72
CA LEU A 81 32.30 15.02 -2.40
C LEU A 81 33.50 15.67 -1.69
N VAL A 82 34.12 14.95 -0.74
CA VAL A 82 35.40 15.34 -0.11
C VAL A 82 36.45 15.61 -1.18
N TYR A 83 36.67 14.68 -2.12
CA TYR A 83 37.65 14.83 -3.19
C TYR A 83 37.40 16.05 -4.10
N LYS A 84 36.13 16.40 -4.33
CA LYS A 84 35.75 17.58 -5.12
C LYS A 84 35.98 18.91 -4.37
N CYS A 85 35.93 18.88 -3.04
CA CYS A 85 36.01 20.08 -2.20
C CYS A 85 37.37 20.30 -1.54
N VAL A 86 38.07 19.23 -1.17
CA VAL A 86 39.30 19.26 -0.36
C VAL A 86 40.50 18.74 -1.17
N PRO A 87 41.66 19.41 -1.14
CA PRO A 87 41.89 20.76 -0.62
C PRO A 87 41.49 21.86 -1.62
N LYS A 88 40.91 21.48 -2.77
CA LYS A 88 40.76 22.35 -3.96
C LYS A 88 39.91 23.61 -3.73
N ARG A 89 38.90 23.54 -2.87
CA ARG A 89 37.95 24.63 -2.58
C ARG A 89 38.07 25.10 -1.14
N VAL A 90 38.21 24.19 -0.19
CA VAL A 90 38.34 24.48 1.24
C VAL A 90 39.32 23.50 1.93
N PRO A 91 39.91 23.88 3.08
CA PRO A 91 40.60 22.93 3.94
C PRO A 91 39.68 21.81 4.44
N GLU A 92 40.25 20.65 4.79
CA GLU A 92 39.50 19.50 5.30
C GLU A 92 38.65 19.85 6.53
N ALA A 93 39.22 20.61 7.46
CA ALA A 93 38.52 21.06 8.66
C ALA A 93 37.23 21.83 8.32
N GLU A 94 37.29 22.70 7.32
CA GLU A 94 36.14 23.51 6.91
C GLU A 94 35.10 22.68 6.14
N PHE A 95 35.54 21.69 5.35
CA PHE A 95 34.62 20.73 4.73
C PHE A 95 33.77 20.01 5.79
N TRP A 96 34.41 19.50 6.84
CA TRP A 96 33.71 18.80 7.90
C TRP A 96 32.80 19.72 8.71
N ARG A 97 33.20 20.97 8.97
CA ARG A 97 32.29 21.98 9.55
C ARG A 97 31.00 22.11 8.75
N CYS A 98 31.13 22.27 7.42
CA CYS A 98 30.00 22.37 6.50
C CYS A 98 29.16 21.08 6.49
N PHE A 99 29.79 19.90 6.47
CA PHE A 99 29.10 18.62 6.60
C PHE A 99 28.23 18.60 7.86
N PHE A 100 28.79 19.01 8.99
CA PHE A 100 28.10 18.98 10.28
C PHE A 100 26.98 20.04 10.40
N CYS A 101 27.11 21.17 9.71
CA CYS A 101 26.01 22.12 9.55
C CYS A 101 24.85 21.52 8.75
N TRP A 102 25.16 20.92 7.58
CA TRP A 102 24.17 20.25 6.74
C TRP A 102 23.50 19.11 7.43
N ALA A 103 24.32 18.33 8.14
CA ALA A 103 23.85 17.25 8.96
C ALA A 103 22.78 17.84 9.88
N TYR A 104 23.14 18.77 10.78
CA TYR A 104 22.23 19.29 11.80
C TYR A 104 20.90 19.76 11.22
N HIS A 105 20.93 20.57 10.15
CA HIS A 105 19.72 21.02 9.46
C HIS A 105 18.86 19.84 8.99
N THR A 106 19.48 18.82 8.41
CA THR A 106 18.81 17.62 7.90
C THR A 106 18.11 16.86 9.03
N VAL A 107 18.78 16.62 10.16
CA VAL A 107 18.18 15.85 11.26
C VAL A 107 17.14 16.67 12.02
N MET A 108 17.36 17.98 12.22
CA MET A 108 16.37 18.85 12.85
C MET A 108 15.12 19.06 11.98
N SER A 109 15.26 19.01 10.65
CA SER A 109 14.13 19.12 9.73
C SER A 109 13.15 17.94 9.78
N LEU A 110 13.54 16.81 10.40
CA LEU A 110 12.66 15.67 10.63
C LEU A 110 11.59 15.94 11.71
N GLY A 111 11.72 17.01 12.49
CA GLY A 111 10.79 17.41 13.55
C GLY A 111 10.79 16.48 14.78
N PRO A 112 10.17 16.88 15.90
CA PRO A 112 9.89 15.95 17.00
C PRO A 112 8.98 14.83 16.48
N ALA A 113 9.14 13.62 17.04
CA ALA A 113 8.23 12.53 16.72
C ALA A 113 6.77 13.01 16.87
N PRO A 114 5.85 12.64 15.94
CA PRO A 114 4.46 12.57 16.33
C PRO A 114 4.43 11.78 17.65
N PRO A 115 3.67 12.23 18.67
CA PRO A 115 3.59 11.48 19.92
C PRO A 115 3.38 10.01 19.57
N GLU A 116 4.23 9.12 20.11
CA GLU A 116 4.06 7.68 19.89
C GLU A 116 2.57 7.39 20.06
N PRO A 117 1.90 6.78 19.08
CA PRO A 117 0.51 6.42 19.26
C PRO A 117 0.45 5.67 20.58
N PRO A 118 -0.42 6.11 21.52
CA PRO A 118 -0.40 5.60 22.88
C PRO A 118 -0.37 4.07 22.81
N LYS A 119 0.63 3.43 23.44
CA LYS A 119 0.78 1.97 23.44
C LYS A 119 -0.60 1.35 23.61
N GLN A 120 -1.13 0.80 22.52
CA GLN A 120 -2.54 0.48 22.48
C GLN A 120 -2.77 -0.69 23.40
N VAL A 121 -3.57 -0.47 24.43
CA VAL A 121 -3.89 -1.49 25.42
C VAL A 121 -4.69 -2.57 24.69
N LEU A 122 -4.09 -3.75 24.56
CA LEU A 122 -4.79 -4.94 24.09
C LEU A 122 -6.01 -5.16 24.99
N SER A 123 -7.19 -5.04 24.40
CA SER A 123 -8.46 -5.23 25.07
C SER A 123 -9.41 -6.01 24.17
N ARG A 124 -10.44 -6.60 24.77
CA ARG A 124 -11.47 -7.32 24.03
C ARG A 124 -12.14 -6.42 23.00
N ALA A 125 -12.46 -5.19 23.36
CA ALA A 125 -13.05 -4.20 22.45
C ALA A 125 -12.16 -3.89 21.24
N VAL A 126 -10.84 -3.80 21.46
CA VAL A 126 -9.87 -3.59 20.36
C VAL A 126 -9.84 -4.80 19.43
N LEU A 127 -9.86 -6.03 19.94
CA LEU A 127 -9.93 -7.22 19.08
C LEU A 127 -11.25 -7.31 18.32
N GLU A 128 -12.38 -7.06 18.99
CA GLU A 128 -13.72 -7.11 18.39
C GLU A 128 -13.93 -6.04 17.31
N ALA A 129 -13.22 -4.90 17.39
CA ALA A 129 -13.22 -3.88 16.34
C ALA A 129 -12.63 -4.38 15.01
N GLY A 130 -11.68 -5.33 15.06
CA GLY A 130 -11.18 -6.04 13.88
C GLY A 130 -10.48 -5.18 12.82
N ASP A 131 -10.07 -3.96 13.17
CA ASP A 131 -9.54 -2.95 12.26
C ASP A 131 -8.00 -2.89 12.27
N SER A 132 -7.43 -1.87 11.63
CA SER A 132 -5.96 -1.67 11.63
C SER A 132 -5.39 -1.46 13.03
N THR A 133 -6.16 -0.87 13.95
CA THR A 133 -5.80 -0.64 15.35
C THR A 133 -5.52 -1.96 16.05
N ALA A 134 -6.43 -2.93 15.89
CA ALA A 134 -6.28 -4.27 16.44
C ALA A 134 -4.99 -4.96 15.93
N THR A 135 -4.74 -4.87 14.62
CA THR A 135 -3.55 -5.49 14.03
C THR A 135 -2.24 -4.86 14.51
N SER A 136 -2.19 -3.53 14.67
CA SER A 136 -1.01 -2.84 15.21
C SER A 136 -0.74 -3.24 16.65
N ALA A 137 -1.77 -3.28 17.51
CA ALA A 137 -1.62 -3.67 18.91
C ALA A 137 -1.08 -5.10 19.08
N ILE A 138 -1.51 -6.03 18.22
CA ILE A 138 -0.98 -7.41 18.23
C ILE A 138 0.48 -7.45 17.77
N ILE A 139 0.83 -6.73 16.70
CA ILE A 139 2.22 -6.67 16.22
C ILE A 139 3.13 -6.10 17.30
N ASP A 140 2.71 -5.06 18.01
CA ASP A 140 3.50 -4.47 19.09
C ASP A 140 3.67 -5.44 20.27
N ALA A 141 2.61 -6.18 20.61
CA ALA A 141 2.63 -7.13 21.72
C ALA A 141 3.49 -8.39 21.47
N PHE A 142 3.58 -8.83 20.21
CA PHE A 142 4.31 -10.04 19.80
C PHE A 142 5.56 -9.74 18.94
N GLY A 143 5.95 -8.48 18.79
CA GLY A 143 7.03 -8.07 17.88
C GLY A 143 8.41 -8.64 18.21
N GLY A 144 8.63 -9.04 19.48
CA GLY A 144 9.84 -9.74 19.93
C GLY A 144 9.70 -11.25 20.05
N ASP A 145 8.53 -11.83 19.74
CA ASP A 145 8.27 -13.26 19.85
C ASP A 145 8.81 -14.00 18.61
N VAL A 146 9.61 -15.05 18.83
CA VAL A 146 10.27 -15.81 17.76
C VAL A 146 9.25 -16.61 16.92
N SER A 147 8.22 -17.17 17.56
CA SER A 147 7.16 -17.90 16.89
C SER A 147 6.31 -16.97 16.04
N PHE A 148 6.03 -15.76 16.54
CA PHE A 148 5.35 -14.72 15.75
C PHE A 148 6.19 -14.29 14.55
N ALA A 149 7.51 -14.08 14.72
CA ALA A 149 8.40 -13.71 13.63
C ALA A 149 8.46 -14.80 12.54
N ALA A 150 8.57 -16.08 12.92
CA ALA A 150 8.56 -17.20 11.99
C ALA A 150 7.20 -17.32 11.27
N PHE A 151 6.09 -17.16 11.99
CA PHE A 151 4.76 -17.21 11.40
C PHE A 151 4.51 -16.05 10.42
N ALA A 152 4.93 -14.84 10.79
CA ALA A 152 4.87 -13.67 9.92
C ALA A 152 5.70 -13.86 8.64
N GLN A 153 6.88 -14.49 8.73
CA GLN A 153 7.70 -14.83 7.57
C GLN A 153 6.97 -15.81 6.63
N ALA A 154 6.39 -16.89 7.17
CA ALA A 154 5.61 -17.85 6.38
C ALA A 154 4.41 -17.18 5.69
N GLU A 155 3.65 -16.34 6.40
CA GLU A 155 2.53 -15.59 5.81
C GLU A 155 2.99 -14.65 4.68
N MET A 156 4.15 -14.00 4.84
CA MET A 156 4.72 -13.15 3.79
C MET A 156 5.02 -13.98 2.54
N GLU A 157 5.73 -15.10 2.69
CA GLU A 157 6.08 -15.98 1.56
C GLU A 157 4.84 -16.52 0.85
N ASP A 158 3.83 -16.95 1.60
CA ASP A 158 2.55 -17.40 1.04
C ASP A 158 1.80 -16.29 0.31
N ILE A 159 1.84 -15.05 0.80
CA ILE A 159 1.25 -13.89 0.11
C ILE A 159 2.00 -13.62 -1.19
N LEU A 160 3.33 -13.58 -1.16
CA LEU A 160 4.14 -13.30 -2.35
C LEU A 160 3.97 -14.38 -3.42
N LYS A 161 3.92 -15.65 -3.02
CA LYS A 161 3.66 -16.77 -3.92
C LYS A 161 2.28 -16.67 -4.57
N ARG A 162 1.23 -16.44 -3.79
CA ARG A 162 -0.13 -16.26 -4.33
C ARG A 162 -0.22 -15.05 -5.26
N ASP A 163 0.42 -13.93 -4.90
CA ASP A 163 0.47 -12.74 -5.73
C ASP A 163 1.18 -13.00 -7.08
N ALA A 164 2.25 -13.80 -7.08
CA ALA A 164 2.93 -14.23 -8.30
C ALA A 164 2.03 -15.14 -9.16
N GLU A 165 1.44 -16.18 -8.57
CA GLU A 165 0.53 -17.10 -9.28
C GLU A 165 -0.70 -16.39 -9.87
N ASP A 166 -1.28 -15.45 -9.13
CA ASP A 166 -2.40 -14.63 -9.61
C ASP A 166 -1.94 -13.68 -10.73
N GLY A 167 -0.74 -13.10 -10.60
CA GLY A 167 -0.12 -12.28 -11.63
C GLY A 167 0.08 -13.04 -12.95
N GLU A 168 0.55 -14.28 -12.90
CA GLU A 168 0.72 -15.14 -14.07
C GLU A 168 -0.63 -15.47 -14.74
N LYS A 169 -1.66 -15.83 -13.96
CA LYS A 169 -3.00 -16.11 -14.49
C LYS A 169 -3.61 -14.88 -15.15
N LEU A 170 -3.44 -13.70 -14.54
CA LEU A 170 -3.91 -12.44 -15.11
C LEU A 170 -3.16 -12.11 -16.40
N ALA A 171 -1.83 -12.25 -16.43
CA ALA A 171 -1.03 -12.04 -17.63
C ALA A 171 -1.46 -12.97 -18.77
N ALA A 172 -1.70 -14.26 -18.50
CA ALA A 172 -2.23 -15.19 -19.50
C ALA A 172 -3.61 -14.75 -20.03
N GLY A 173 -4.49 -14.26 -19.15
CA GLY A 173 -5.79 -13.68 -19.52
C GLY A 173 -5.67 -12.48 -20.46
N ILE A 174 -4.72 -11.59 -20.18
CA ILE A 174 -4.41 -10.43 -21.02
C ILE A 174 -3.84 -10.85 -22.37
N THR A 175 -2.90 -11.81 -22.40
CA THR A 175 -2.35 -12.34 -23.65
C THR A 175 -3.45 -12.89 -24.55
N MET A 176 -4.36 -13.72 -24.01
CA MET A 176 -5.51 -14.22 -24.78
C MET A 176 -6.40 -13.09 -25.29
N ALA A 177 -6.62 -12.02 -24.51
CA ALA A 177 -7.41 -10.87 -24.93
C ALA A 177 -6.74 -10.07 -26.07
N VAL A 178 -5.42 -9.95 -26.04
CA VAL A 178 -4.63 -9.34 -27.12
C VAL A 178 -4.70 -10.19 -28.40
N GLU A 179 -4.53 -11.50 -28.29
CA GLU A 179 -4.62 -12.43 -29.42
C GLU A 179 -6.01 -12.42 -30.08
N LYS A 180 -7.07 -12.26 -29.28
CA LYS A 180 -8.45 -12.08 -29.77
C LYS A 180 -8.70 -10.71 -30.43
N GLY A 181 -7.76 -9.77 -30.32
CA GLY A 181 -7.93 -8.39 -30.79
C GLY A 181 -8.88 -7.53 -29.93
N VAL A 182 -9.20 -7.98 -28.70
CA VAL A 182 -10.06 -7.24 -27.76
C VAL A 182 -9.25 -6.15 -27.04
N LEU A 183 -7.97 -6.43 -26.74
CA LEU A 183 -7.06 -5.47 -26.14
C LEU A 183 -5.88 -5.15 -27.06
N GLN A 184 -5.38 -3.92 -26.98
CA GLN A 184 -4.16 -3.51 -27.67
C GLN A 184 -2.93 -4.16 -27.02
N ALA A 185 -2.02 -4.73 -27.83
CA ALA A 185 -0.71 -5.14 -27.33
C ALA A 185 0.09 -3.93 -26.84
N ASN A 186 0.62 -3.99 -25.61
CA ASN A 186 1.44 -2.92 -25.00
C ASN A 186 0.78 -1.54 -25.06
N PRO A 187 -0.34 -1.32 -24.36
CA PRO A 187 -0.99 -0.01 -24.34
C PRO A 187 -0.01 1.05 -23.80
N PRO A 188 -0.09 2.31 -24.26
CA PRO A 188 0.72 3.36 -23.66
C PRO A 188 0.30 3.53 -22.19
N VAL A 189 1.24 3.64 -21.26
CA VAL A 189 0.95 3.81 -19.83
C VAL A 189 1.50 5.14 -19.36
N GLU A 190 0.67 5.94 -18.69
CA GLU A 190 1.09 7.21 -18.11
C GLU A 190 2.05 7.01 -16.92
N PRO A 191 2.84 8.04 -16.54
CA PRO A 191 3.77 7.93 -15.42
C PRO A 191 3.10 7.50 -14.11
N LEU A 192 3.82 6.66 -13.36
CA LEU A 192 3.36 6.08 -12.11
C LEU A 192 3.98 6.82 -10.90
N THR A 193 3.15 7.25 -9.96
CA THR A 193 3.60 7.82 -8.68
C THR A 193 3.69 6.72 -7.63
N ARG A 194 4.90 6.44 -7.14
CA ARG A 194 5.13 5.43 -6.09
C ARG A 194 5.03 6.04 -4.70
N ILE A 195 4.27 5.40 -3.84
CA ILE A 195 4.12 5.77 -2.43
C ILE A 195 4.56 4.58 -1.58
N ASP A 196 5.71 4.72 -0.93
CA ASP A 196 6.12 3.77 0.11
C ASP A 196 5.22 3.98 1.33
N VAL A 197 4.52 2.93 1.74
CA VAL A 197 3.56 2.98 2.86
C VAL A 197 4.24 2.69 4.21
N LEU A 198 5.54 2.37 4.22
CA LEU A 198 6.29 2.13 5.45
C LEU A 198 6.22 3.34 6.39
N GLY A 199 5.75 3.12 7.62
CA GLY A 199 5.64 4.15 8.64
C GLY A 199 4.53 5.18 8.41
N LYS A 200 3.70 5.02 7.37
CA LYS A 200 2.57 5.92 7.08
C LYS A 200 1.26 5.31 7.53
N THR A 201 0.37 6.16 8.06
CA THR A 201 -1.02 5.81 8.27
C THR A 201 -1.75 5.81 6.92
N ALA A 202 -2.89 5.12 6.83
CA ALA A 202 -3.72 5.16 5.62
C ALA A 202 -4.19 6.60 5.30
N ASP A 203 -4.42 7.42 6.32
CA ASP A 203 -4.74 8.84 6.15
C ASP A 203 -3.59 9.64 5.51
N ALA A 204 -2.35 9.43 5.98
CA ALA A 204 -1.17 10.08 5.39
C ALA A 204 -0.96 9.68 3.93
N VAL A 205 -1.17 8.39 3.60
CA VAL A 205 -1.15 7.91 2.21
C VAL A 205 -2.24 8.62 1.38
N CYS A 206 -3.46 8.74 1.91
CA CYS A 206 -4.54 9.47 1.22
C CYS A 206 -4.18 10.94 0.99
N GLN A 207 -3.56 11.61 1.97
CA GLN A 207 -3.13 13.01 1.84
C GLN A 207 -2.08 13.19 0.74
N GLU A 208 -1.12 12.27 0.62
CA GLU A 208 -0.14 12.31 -0.48
C GLU A 208 -0.79 12.15 -1.85
N ILE A 209 -1.76 11.23 -1.96
CA ILE A 209 -2.55 11.04 -3.18
C ILE A 209 -3.35 12.30 -3.51
N ILE A 210 -4.11 12.84 -2.55
CA ILE A 210 -4.93 14.05 -2.74
C ILE A 210 -4.05 15.24 -3.16
N LYS A 211 -2.88 15.40 -2.52
CA LYS A 211 -1.92 16.44 -2.89
C LYS A 211 -1.41 16.27 -4.33
N ALA A 212 -1.14 15.05 -4.75
CA ALA A 212 -0.69 14.75 -6.11
C ALA A 212 -1.81 14.90 -7.16
N LEU A 213 -3.07 14.70 -6.76
CA LEU A 213 -4.23 14.92 -7.62
C LEU A 213 -4.47 16.41 -7.92
N GLY A 214 -4.08 17.31 -7.01
CA GLY A 214 -4.32 18.75 -7.15
C GLY A 214 -5.81 19.06 -7.30
N ASP A 215 -6.16 19.90 -8.27
CA ASP A 215 -7.56 20.31 -8.51
C ASP A 215 -8.36 19.32 -9.36
N ALA A 216 -7.75 18.26 -9.90
CA ALA A 216 -8.42 17.30 -10.76
C ALA A 216 -9.73 16.73 -10.18
N PRO A 217 -9.83 16.44 -8.85
CA PRO A 217 -11.06 15.92 -8.27
C PRO A 217 -12.24 16.89 -8.31
N SER A 218 -12.01 18.19 -8.46
CA SER A 218 -13.10 19.18 -8.57
C SER A 218 -13.89 19.04 -9.89
N MET A 219 -13.25 18.47 -10.92
CA MET A 219 -13.83 18.28 -12.26
C MET A 219 -14.18 16.82 -12.56
N GLY A 220 -13.90 15.90 -11.64
CA GLY A 220 -13.97 14.45 -11.85
C GLY A 220 -12.70 13.91 -12.52
N CYS A 221 -12.08 12.91 -11.88
CA CYS A 221 -10.90 12.23 -12.39
C CYS A 221 -10.99 10.71 -12.21
N VAL A 222 -10.34 9.94 -13.09
CA VAL A 222 -10.10 8.51 -12.87
C VAL A 222 -8.76 8.37 -12.15
N LEU A 223 -8.74 7.72 -11.00
CA LEU A 223 -7.53 7.36 -10.28
C LEU A 223 -7.36 5.85 -10.33
N VAL A 224 -6.14 5.39 -10.64
CA VAL A 224 -5.78 3.98 -10.51
C VAL A 224 -4.81 3.77 -9.36
N LEU A 225 -5.08 2.76 -8.53
CA LEU A 225 -4.26 2.39 -7.38
C LEU A 225 -3.80 0.93 -7.51
N GLN A 226 -2.51 0.73 -7.78
CA GLN A 226 -1.90 -0.58 -7.88
C GLN A 226 -0.97 -0.90 -6.70
N GLY A 227 -0.57 -2.16 -6.58
CA GLY A 227 0.35 -2.62 -5.56
C GLY A 227 0.10 -4.07 -5.13
N LEU A 228 1.04 -4.63 -4.38
CA LEU A 228 0.95 -5.99 -3.85
C LEU A 228 -0.18 -6.14 -2.83
N SER A 229 -0.57 -7.38 -2.52
CA SER A 229 -1.49 -7.68 -1.43
C SER A 229 -0.92 -7.21 -0.09
N GLY A 230 -1.77 -6.70 0.80
CA GLY A 230 -1.35 -6.22 2.14
C GLY A 230 -0.73 -4.81 2.18
N THR A 231 -0.56 -4.14 1.03
CA THR A 231 -0.09 -2.74 0.95
C THR A 231 -1.12 -1.70 1.42
N GLY A 232 -2.39 -2.09 1.59
CA GLY A 232 -3.45 -1.21 2.10
C GLY A 232 -4.30 -0.52 1.02
N LYS A 233 -4.30 -1.02 -0.23
CA LYS A 233 -5.09 -0.45 -1.35
C LYS A 233 -6.57 -0.26 -1.00
N GLY A 234 -7.25 -1.31 -0.55
CA GLY A 234 -8.68 -1.24 -0.23
C GLY A 234 -9.00 -0.22 0.86
N THR A 235 -8.21 -0.20 1.94
CA THR A 235 -8.33 0.81 3.01
C THR A 235 -8.11 2.23 2.46
N THR A 236 -7.12 2.41 1.58
CA THR A 236 -6.82 3.70 0.95
C THR A 236 -7.96 4.14 0.04
N CYS A 237 -8.50 3.25 -0.80
CA CYS A 237 -9.66 3.54 -1.65
C CYS A 237 -10.89 3.93 -0.82
N SER A 238 -11.21 3.17 0.24
CA SER A 238 -12.35 3.50 1.10
C SER A 238 -12.22 4.88 1.77
N LEU A 239 -11.01 5.26 2.20
CA LEU A 239 -10.76 6.58 2.78
C LEU A 239 -10.78 7.69 1.73
N LEU A 240 -10.22 7.45 0.54
CA LEU A 240 -10.29 8.40 -0.57
C LEU A 240 -11.74 8.65 -1.01
N GLU A 241 -12.57 7.60 -1.07
CA GLU A 241 -13.98 7.72 -1.42
C GLU A 241 -14.76 8.60 -0.44
N GLN A 242 -14.38 8.60 0.84
CA GLN A 242 -14.95 9.49 1.86
C GLN A 242 -14.43 10.93 1.77
N LYS A 243 -13.19 11.13 1.31
CA LYS A 243 -12.50 12.43 1.29
C LYS A 243 -12.70 13.21 -0.01
N LEU A 244 -12.83 12.52 -1.13
CA LEU A 244 -12.95 13.13 -2.44
C LEU A 244 -14.42 13.45 -2.76
N PRO A 245 -14.70 14.61 -3.40
CA PRO A 245 -16.07 14.96 -3.77
C PRO A 245 -16.60 13.99 -4.84
N ARG A 246 -17.90 13.64 -4.79
CA ARG A 246 -18.56 12.83 -5.84
C ARG A 246 -17.74 11.60 -6.26
N CYS A 247 -17.21 10.87 -5.28
CA CYS A 247 -16.29 9.77 -5.52
C CYS A 247 -16.99 8.41 -5.42
N THR A 248 -16.52 7.44 -6.20
CA THR A 248 -16.95 6.05 -6.12
C THR A 248 -15.77 5.11 -6.37
N SER A 249 -15.73 3.99 -5.64
CA SER A 249 -14.82 2.88 -5.95
C SER A 249 -15.43 1.96 -6.99
N TRP A 250 -14.67 1.63 -8.04
CA TRP A 250 -15.07 0.69 -9.07
C TRP A 250 -14.60 -0.73 -8.75
N SER A 251 -15.44 -1.74 -9.02
CA SER A 251 -15.11 -3.15 -8.83
C SER A 251 -15.39 -3.98 -10.08
N ASN A 252 -14.32 -4.48 -10.71
CA ASN A 252 -14.42 -5.45 -11.80
C ASN A 252 -15.11 -6.76 -11.36
N GLY A 253 -15.10 -7.06 -10.06
CA GLY A 253 -15.73 -8.26 -9.51
C GLY A 253 -17.23 -8.32 -9.81
N ASN A 254 -17.92 -7.18 -9.80
CA ASN A 254 -19.35 -7.12 -10.15
C ASN A 254 -19.59 -7.36 -11.65
N VAL A 255 -18.68 -6.90 -12.52
CA VAL A 255 -18.75 -7.19 -13.96
C VAL A 255 -18.57 -8.69 -14.21
N PHE A 256 -17.54 -9.31 -13.61
CA PHE A 256 -17.31 -10.75 -13.73
C PHE A 256 -18.49 -11.59 -13.23
N ARG A 257 -19.09 -11.22 -12.09
CA ARG A 257 -20.28 -11.90 -11.57
C ARG A 257 -21.48 -11.76 -12.49
N SER A 258 -21.68 -10.57 -13.07
CA SER A 258 -22.79 -10.30 -14.01
C SER A 258 -22.64 -11.11 -15.29
N LEU A 259 -21.43 -11.17 -15.87
CA LEU A 259 -21.14 -12.01 -17.03
C LEU A 259 -21.30 -13.49 -16.72
N THR A 260 -20.89 -13.92 -15.53
CA THR A 260 -21.05 -15.31 -15.10
C THR A 260 -22.53 -15.67 -14.94
N LEU A 261 -23.33 -14.79 -14.35
CA LEU A 261 -24.77 -14.97 -14.23
C LEU A 261 -25.43 -15.09 -15.62
N LEU A 262 -25.11 -14.18 -16.55
CA LEU A 262 -25.64 -14.21 -17.91
C LEU A 262 -25.22 -15.48 -18.68
N ALA A 263 -23.95 -15.90 -18.56
CA ALA A 263 -23.46 -17.12 -19.19
C ALA A 263 -24.20 -18.37 -18.68
N VAL A 264 -24.43 -18.46 -17.37
CA VAL A 264 -25.22 -19.54 -16.75
C VAL A 264 -26.68 -19.47 -17.20
N ALA A 265 -27.31 -18.30 -17.13
CA ALA A 265 -28.72 -18.10 -17.52
C ALA A 265 -28.97 -18.44 -18.99
N LYS A 266 -28.03 -18.12 -19.88
CA LYS A 266 -28.08 -18.49 -21.30
C LYS A 266 -28.06 -20.00 -21.51
N CYS A 267 -27.23 -20.72 -20.76
CA CYS A 267 -27.19 -22.19 -20.81
C CYS A 267 -28.50 -22.77 -20.27
N GLU A 268 -28.97 -22.29 -19.11
CA GLU A 268 -30.22 -22.73 -18.46
C GLU A 268 -31.43 -22.52 -19.39
N LYS A 269 -31.51 -21.37 -20.07
CA LYS A 269 -32.58 -21.07 -21.04
C LYS A 269 -32.60 -22.04 -22.23
N SER A 270 -31.45 -22.61 -22.58
CA SER A 270 -31.31 -23.64 -23.62
C SER A 270 -31.44 -25.07 -23.07
N GLY A 271 -31.79 -25.24 -21.79
CA GLY A 271 -31.89 -26.56 -21.14
C GLY A 271 -30.54 -27.24 -20.87
N LEU A 272 -29.44 -26.48 -20.87
CA LEU A 272 -28.08 -26.99 -20.71
C LEU A 272 -27.47 -26.54 -19.37
N ALA A 273 -26.68 -27.42 -18.75
CA ALA A 273 -25.79 -27.03 -17.67
C ALA A 273 -24.61 -26.23 -18.23
N PHE A 274 -24.19 -25.15 -17.54
CA PHE A 274 -23.01 -24.38 -17.94
C PHE A 274 -21.77 -25.27 -18.02
N LYS A 275 -21.00 -25.11 -19.10
CA LYS A 275 -19.69 -25.73 -19.28
C LYS A 275 -18.68 -24.74 -19.88
N PRO A 276 -17.38 -24.83 -19.52
CA PRO A 276 -16.35 -23.92 -20.01
C PRO A 276 -16.26 -23.83 -21.53
N GLU A 277 -16.54 -24.94 -22.24
CA GLU A 277 -16.41 -25.04 -23.70
C GLU A 277 -17.41 -24.14 -24.44
N PHE A 278 -18.47 -23.68 -23.76
CA PHE A 278 -19.44 -22.76 -24.34
C PHE A 278 -18.92 -21.33 -24.45
N LEU A 279 -17.85 -20.95 -23.74
CA LEU A 279 -17.29 -19.59 -23.74
C LEU A 279 -16.48 -19.27 -25.01
N THR A 280 -17.09 -19.52 -26.18
CA THR A 280 -16.56 -19.12 -27.49
C THR A 280 -16.62 -17.60 -27.67
N PRO A 281 -15.83 -17.00 -28.59
CA PRO A 281 -15.88 -15.56 -28.84
C PRO A 281 -17.28 -15.03 -29.15
N LEU A 282 -18.05 -15.75 -29.97
CA LEU A 282 -19.44 -15.38 -30.29
C LEU A 282 -20.34 -15.45 -29.05
N PHE A 283 -20.20 -16.51 -28.24
CA PHE A 283 -20.98 -16.64 -27.02
C PHE A 283 -20.70 -15.49 -26.05
N LEU A 284 -19.42 -15.14 -25.87
CA LEU A 284 -18.99 -14.04 -25.02
C LEU A 284 -19.48 -12.69 -25.54
N ALA A 285 -19.44 -12.45 -26.85
CA ALA A 285 -19.96 -11.23 -27.45
C ALA A 285 -21.46 -11.05 -27.18
N GLU A 286 -22.26 -12.11 -27.31
CA GLU A 286 -23.69 -12.07 -26.99
C GLU A 286 -23.95 -11.81 -25.50
N VAL A 287 -23.17 -12.43 -24.62
CA VAL A 287 -23.27 -12.21 -23.16
C VAL A 287 -22.83 -10.79 -22.78
N MET A 288 -21.78 -10.25 -23.40
CA MET A 288 -21.33 -8.87 -23.18
C MET A 288 -22.38 -7.86 -23.64
N ALA A 289 -23.09 -8.12 -24.74
CA ALA A 289 -24.15 -7.25 -25.26
C ALA A 289 -25.35 -7.12 -24.30
N CYS A 290 -25.49 -8.04 -23.34
CA CYS A 290 -26.49 -7.98 -22.28
C CYS A 290 -26.10 -7.09 -21.10
N LEU A 291 -24.89 -6.51 -21.09
CA LEU A 291 -24.46 -5.53 -20.10
C LEU A 291 -24.44 -4.13 -20.71
N SER A 292 -25.01 -3.18 -19.98
CA SER A 292 -24.87 -1.76 -20.29
C SER A 292 -24.57 -0.97 -19.02
N PHE A 293 -23.84 0.12 -19.15
CA PHE A 293 -23.53 1.02 -18.04
C PHE A 293 -24.06 2.41 -18.36
N ALA A 294 -24.96 2.92 -17.51
CA ALA A 294 -25.59 4.21 -17.72
C ALA A 294 -26.08 4.81 -16.41
N LYS A 295 -26.52 6.07 -16.49
CA LYS A 295 -27.11 6.80 -15.36
C LYS A 295 -28.61 6.51 -15.29
N HIS A 296 -29.04 5.89 -14.21
CA HIS A 296 -30.43 5.56 -13.90
C HIS A 296 -30.84 6.34 -12.65
N ASN A 297 -31.88 7.18 -12.75
CA ASN A 297 -32.36 8.02 -11.63
C ASN A 297 -31.24 8.84 -10.97
N GLY A 298 -30.31 9.38 -11.79
CA GLY A 298 -29.20 10.19 -11.31
C GLY A 298 -27.99 9.41 -10.77
N LYS A 299 -28.04 8.07 -10.73
CA LYS A 299 -26.93 7.22 -10.27
C LYS A 299 -26.45 6.31 -11.38
N PHE A 300 -25.14 6.14 -11.50
CA PHE A 300 -24.57 5.18 -12.44
C PHE A 300 -24.76 3.75 -11.95
N ASP A 301 -25.12 2.84 -12.85
CA ASP A 301 -25.23 1.42 -12.56
C ASP A 301 -24.99 0.58 -13.80
N ILE A 302 -24.73 -0.71 -13.60
CA ILE A 302 -24.68 -1.72 -14.65
C ILE A 302 -26.06 -2.37 -14.74
N LYS A 303 -26.70 -2.26 -15.89
CA LYS A 303 -27.92 -2.99 -16.21
C LYS A 303 -27.57 -4.35 -16.81
N ILE A 304 -28.17 -5.41 -16.28
CA ILE A 304 -28.12 -6.77 -16.80
C ILE A 304 -29.44 -7.04 -17.51
N GLU A 305 -29.41 -7.25 -18.83
CA GLU A 305 -30.60 -7.47 -19.63
C GLU A 305 -30.40 -8.57 -20.67
N GLY A 306 -31.01 -9.72 -20.44
CA GLY A 306 -30.88 -10.87 -21.32
C GLY A 306 -31.22 -12.19 -20.65
N TYR A 307 -31.58 -13.19 -21.46
CA TYR A 307 -31.81 -14.57 -21.00
C TYR A 307 -32.80 -14.73 -19.82
N GLY A 308 -33.78 -13.83 -19.71
CA GLY A 308 -34.78 -13.84 -18.63
C GLY A 308 -34.40 -12.97 -17.42
N LEU A 309 -33.30 -12.24 -17.49
CA LEU A 309 -32.85 -11.28 -16.48
C LEU A 309 -33.12 -9.85 -16.96
N SER A 310 -33.58 -9.01 -16.03
CA SER A 310 -33.67 -7.56 -16.18
C SER A 310 -33.53 -6.94 -14.79
N CYS A 311 -32.32 -6.52 -14.44
CA CYS A 311 -32.02 -5.97 -13.12
C CYS A 311 -30.79 -5.04 -13.16
N HIS A 312 -30.63 -4.23 -12.13
CA HIS A 312 -29.41 -3.44 -11.94
C HIS A 312 -28.47 -4.12 -10.94
N VAL A 313 -27.16 -4.01 -11.16
CA VAL A 313 -26.16 -4.64 -10.30
C VAL A 313 -26.29 -4.16 -8.86
N SER A 314 -26.59 -2.89 -8.60
CA SER A 314 -26.78 -2.40 -7.22
C SER A 314 -27.90 -3.13 -6.46
N GLU A 315 -28.91 -3.65 -7.15
CA GLU A 315 -30.05 -4.38 -6.58
C GLU A 315 -29.69 -5.84 -6.26
N VAL A 316 -28.77 -6.43 -7.03
CA VAL A 316 -28.51 -7.88 -7.01
C VAL A 316 -27.09 -8.28 -6.59
N ALA A 317 -26.19 -7.33 -6.37
CA ALA A 317 -24.77 -7.58 -6.06
C ALA A 317 -24.55 -8.46 -4.82
N ASN A 318 -25.44 -8.35 -3.83
CA ASN A 318 -25.36 -9.10 -2.57
C ASN A 318 -26.33 -10.29 -2.49
N THR A 319 -27.11 -10.54 -3.54
CA THR A 319 -28.10 -11.62 -3.60
C THR A 319 -27.77 -12.57 -4.77
N ILE A 320 -28.37 -12.34 -5.95
CA ILE A 320 -28.27 -13.21 -7.13
C ILE A 320 -26.80 -13.38 -7.55
N LEU A 321 -25.99 -12.31 -7.52
CA LEU A 321 -24.57 -12.35 -7.91
C LEU A 321 -23.67 -13.12 -6.93
N LYS A 322 -24.20 -13.52 -5.76
CA LYS A 322 -23.50 -14.34 -4.76
C LYS A 322 -24.00 -15.78 -4.71
N GLU A 323 -24.97 -16.15 -5.54
CA GLU A 323 -25.46 -17.53 -5.59
C GLU A 323 -24.34 -18.52 -5.97
N PRO A 324 -24.38 -19.77 -5.45
CA PRO A 324 -23.36 -20.78 -5.74
C PRO A 324 -23.16 -21.06 -7.23
N LYS A 325 -24.24 -20.96 -8.03
CA LYS A 325 -24.18 -21.16 -9.49
C LYS A 325 -23.34 -20.10 -10.22
N VAL A 326 -23.26 -18.89 -9.64
CA VAL A 326 -22.36 -17.83 -10.10
C VAL A 326 -20.98 -18.08 -9.51
N GLY A 327 -20.87 -18.12 -8.18
CA GLY A 327 -19.60 -18.16 -7.46
C GLY A 327 -18.61 -19.23 -7.96
N LYS A 328 -19.08 -20.46 -8.17
CA LYS A 328 -18.23 -21.58 -8.62
C LYS A 328 -17.66 -21.42 -10.04
N ASN A 329 -18.31 -20.62 -10.89
CA ASN A 329 -17.97 -20.46 -12.30
C ASN A 329 -17.18 -19.18 -12.60
N ILE A 330 -17.06 -18.26 -11.63
CA ILE A 330 -16.34 -16.98 -11.80
C ILE A 330 -14.92 -17.18 -12.32
N PRO A 331 -14.08 -18.09 -11.77
CA PRO A 331 -12.70 -18.22 -12.24
C PRO A 331 -12.61 -18.56 -13.74
N THR A 332 -13.50 -19.44 -14.22
CA THR A 332 -13.58 -19.85 -15.62
C THR A 332 -13.98 -18.69 -16.52
N VAL A 333 -15.05 -17.96 -16.16
CA VAL A 333 -15.53 -16.82 -16.95
C VAL A 333 -14.52 -15.68 -16.93
N ALA A 334 -13.95 -15.37 -15.77
CA ALA A 334 -12.96 -14.30 -15.61
C ALA A 334 -11.72 -14.55 -16.47
N LYS A 335 -11.21 -15.78 -16.53
CA LYS A 335 -10.10 -16.15 -17.41
C LYS A 335 -10.38 -15.82 -18.87
N MET A 336 -11.62 -16.04 -19.33
CA MET A 336 -12.00 -15.90 -20.73
C MET A 336 -12.41 -14.48 -21.14
N THR A 337 -12.75 -13.63 -20.16
CA THR A 337 -13.37 -12.30 -20.37
C THR A 337 -12.55 -11.12 -19.85
N GLN A 338 -11.27 -11.32 -19.50
CA GLN A 338 -10.42 -10.26 -18.95
C GLN A 338 -10.43 -9.00 -19.83
N GLY A 339 -10.26 -9.16 -21.15
CA GLY A 339 -10.20 -8.03 -22.07
C GLY A 339 -11.49 -7.23 -22.13
N GLU A 340 -12.60 -7.96 -22.24
CA GLU A 340 -13.94 -7.40 -22.34
C GLU A 340 -14.31 -6.64 -21.05
N VAL A 341 -13.98 -7.20 -19.88
CA VAL A 341 -14.21 -6.55 -18.58
C VAL A 341 -13.34 -5.33 -18.40
N VAL A 342 -12.08 -5.37 -18.81
CA VAL A 342 -11.16 -4.23 -18.76
C VAL A 342 -11.68 -3.08 -19.64
N GLY A 343 -12.07 -3.39 -20.87
CA GLY A 343 -12.64 -2.40 -21.79
C GLY A 343 -13.93 -1.78 -21.24
N PHE A 344 -14.83 -2.61 -20.72
CA PHE A 344 -16.07 -2.15 -20.09
C PHE A 344 -15.80 -1.25 -18.89
N ALA A 345 -14.87 -1.63 -18.02
CA ALA A 345 -14.49 -0.87 -16.84
C ALA A 345 -13.86 0.49 -17.19
N ALA A 346 -12.97 0.53 -18.19
CA ALA A 346 -12.36 1.77 -18.66
C ALA A 346 -13.41 2.72 -19.25
N ALA A 347 -14.35 2.21 -20.05
CA ALA A 347 -15.44 3.01 -20.62
C ALA A 347 -16.38 3.54 -19.53
N ALA A 348 -16.72 2.72 -18.54
CA ALA A 348 -17.56 3.13 -17.41
C ALA A 348 -16.88 4.20 -16.55
N ALA A 349 -15.58 4.04 -16.26
CA ALA A 349 -14.79 5.03 -15.53
C ALA A 349 -14.75 6.37 -16.27
N GLU A 350 -14.55 6.35 -17.58
CA GLU A 350 -14.55 7.56 -18.41
C GLU A 350 -15.93 8.23 -18.46
N ALA A 351 -17.02 7.46 -18.57
CA ALA A 351 -18.37 8.01 -18.53
C ALA A 351 -18.70 8.70 -17.20
N MET A 352 -18.28 8.11 -16.06
CA MET A 352 -18.43 8.72 -14.74
C MET A 352 -17.55 9.98 -14.60
N ARG A 353 -16.30 9.93 -15.08
CA ARG A 353 -15.39 11.08 -15.08
C ARG A 353 -15.98 12.24 -15.87
N ALA A 354 -16.53 11.98 -17.05
CA ALA A 354 -17.17 13.00 -17.89
C ALA A 354 -18.41 13.64 -17.23
N ASP A 355 -19.07 12.94 -16.30
CA ASP A 355 -20.16 13.47 -15.47
C ASP A 355 -19.66 14.24 -14.23
N GLY A 356 -18.34 14.37 -14.07
CA GLY A 356 -17.70 15.06 -12.95
C GLY A 356 -17.56 14.20 -11.70
N MET A 357 -17.55 12.87 -11.83
CA MET A 357 -17.28 11.95 -10.72
C MET A 357 -15.80 11.59 -10.62
N ASN A 358 -15.37 11.31 -9.39
CA ASN A 358 -14.06 10.73 -9.13
C ASN A 358 -14.16 9.21 -9.04
N VAL A 359 -13.43 8.49 -9.88
CA VAL A 359 -13.51 7.03 -9.98
C VAL A 359 -12.22 6.42 -9.45
N LEU A 360 -12.30 5.62 -8.40
CA LEU A 360 -11.16 4.90 -7.83
C LEU A 360 -11.14 3.48 -8.39
N MET A 361 -10.07 3.11 -9.07
CA MET A 361 -9.87 1.76 -9.60
C MET A 361 -8.66 1.12 -8.96
N GLU A 362 -8.87 0.17 -8.05
CA GLU A 362 -7.76 -0.61 -7.50
C GLU A 362 -7.58 -1.97 -8.19
N GLY A 363 -6.34 -2.44 -8.26
CA GLY A 363 -6.07 -3.72 -8.90
C GLY A 363 -4.59 -4.01 -9.12
N ARG A 364 -4.35 -4.91 -10.08
CA ARG A 364 -3.01 -5.28 -10.55
C ARG A 364 -2.63 -4.45 -11.77
N GLU A 365 -1.34 -4.21 -11.92
CA GLU A 365 -0.76 -3.41 -13.01
C GLU A 365 -1.23 -3.91 -14.39
N GLN A 366 -1.23 -5.22 -14.63
CA GLN A 366 -1.57 -5.82 -15.91
C GLN A 366 -2.98 -5.43 -16.40
N THR A 367 -3.93 -5.32 -15.46
CA THR A 367 -5.31 -4.90 -15.74
C THR A 367 -5.40 -3.37 -15.84
N LEU A 368 -4.75 -2.66 -14.92
CA LEU A 368 -4.84 -1.21 -14.82
C LEU A 368 -4.12 -0.48 -15.94
N ASN A 369 -3.13 -1.09 -16.61
CA ASN A 369 -2.40 -0.50 -17.75
C ASN A 369 -3.31 -0.14 -18.95
N TYR A 370 -4.51 -0.71 -19.00
CA TYR A 370 -5.50 -0.42 -20.05
C TYR A 370 -6.47 0.72 -19.68
N VAL A 371 -6.39 1.26 -18.46
CA VAL A 371 -7.17 2.42 -18.04
C VAL A 371 -6.36 3.69 -18.30
N ARG A 372 -6.87 4.58 -19.15
CA ARG A 372 -6.19 5.84 -19.47
C ARG A 372 -6.40 6.85 -18.36
N THR A 373 -5.31 7.24 -17.69
CA THR A 373 -5.35 8.34 -16.71
C THR A 373 -3.95 8.82 -16.37
N PRO A 374 -3.72 10.14 -16.20
CA PRO A 374 -2.47 10.64 -15.63
C PRO A 374 -2.35 10.38 -14.12
N HIS A 375 -3.43 9.98 -13.43
CA HIS A 375 -3.48 9.81 -11.98
C HIS A 375 -3.24 8.35 -11.58
N ARG A 376 -1.98 7.91 -11.74
CA ARG A 376 -1.56 6.55 -11.45
C ARG A 376 -0.72 6.49 -10.18
N PHE A 377 -1.13 5.64 -9.25
CA PHE A 377 -0.45 5.44 -7.98
C PHE A 377 -0.11 3.98 -7.73
N GLU A 378 1.07 3.72 -7.19
CA GLU A 378 1.49 2.41 -6.72
C GLU A 378 1.84 2.48 -5.23
N LEU A 379 1.15 1.68 -4.41
CA LEU A 379 1.55 1.46 -3.04
C LEU A 379 2.66 0.41 -3.00
N THR A 380 3.84 0.83 -2.57
CA THR A 380 5.00 -0.05 -2.38
C THR A 380 5.28 -0.28 -0.91
N LEU A 381 5.98 -1.36 -0.62
CA LEU A 381 6.51 -1.64 0.72
C LEU A 381 8.01 -1.88 0.59
N SER A 382 8.80 -0.98 1.15
CA SER A 382 10.26 -1.17 1.24
C SER A 382 10.65 -2.33 2.16
N GLU A 383 9.77 -2.75 3.08
CA GLU A 383 9.97 -3.89 3.99
C GLU A 383 8.81 -4.91 3.83
N PRO A 384 8.97 -5.92 2.95
CA PRO A 384 7.90 -6.88 2.64
C PRO A 384 7.37 -7.64 3.86
N LEU A 385 8.21 -7.88 4.87
CA LEU A 385 7.85 -8.59 6.10
C LEU A 385 6.65 -7.97 6.83
N ILE A 386 6.37 -6.68 6.62
CA ILE A 386 5.21 -6.00 7.19
C ILE A 386 3.88 -6.62 6.73
N ILE A 387 3.77 -7.10 5.47
CA ILE A 387 2.54 -7.78 5.03
C ILE A 387 2.34 -9.08 5.79
N GLY A 388 3.44 -9.80 6.06
CA GLY A 388 3.46 -11.01 6.86
C GLY A 388 3.03 -10.76 8.29
N LYS A 389 3.62 -9.75 8.95
CA LYS A 389 3.26 -9.35 10.32
C LYS A 389 1.78 -8.97 10.44
N ARG A 390 1.26 -8.15 9.52
CA ARG A 390 -0.16 -7.76 9.47
C ARG A 390 -1.06 -8.98 9.30
N ARG A 391 -0.71 -9.87 8.37
CA ARG A 391 -1.50 -11.06 8.10
C ARG A 391 -1.49 -12.03 9.27
N ALA A 392 -0.32 -12.27 9.87
CA ALA A 392 -0.18 -13.07 11.08
C ALA A 392 -1.06 -12.52 12.20
N ALA A 393 -0.99 -11.21 12.48
CA ALA A 393 -1.83 -10.55 13.47
C ALA A 393 -3.33 -10.74 13.19
N GLN A 394 -3.78 -10.59 11.94
CA GLN A 394 -5.18 -10.85 11.56
C GLN A 394 -5.60 -12.30 11.80
N ARG A 395 -4.75 -13.28 11.47
CA ARG A 395 -5.05 -14.70 11.70
C ARG A 395 -5.11 -15.04 13.18
N ILE A 396 -4.17 -14.53 13.97
CA ILE A 396 -4.14 -14.70 15.43
C ILE A 396 -5.39 -14.07 16.05
N MET A 397 -5.74 -12.85 15.65
CA MET A 397 -6.96 -12.15 16.08
C MET A 397 -8.22 -12.97 15.77
N ALA A 398 -8.39 -13.42 14.53
CA ALA A 398 -9.56 -14.18 14.12
C ALA A 398 -9.70 -15.48 14.93
N LYS A 399 -8.58 -16.16 15.19
CA LYS A 399 -8.54 -17.39 16.00
C LYS A 399 -8.82 -17.12 17.48
N ALA A 400 -8.31 -16.02 18.03
CA ALA A 400 -8.59 -15.58 19.39
C ALA A 400 -10.08 -15.24 19.59
N ILE A 401 -10.69 -14.50 18.66
CA ILE A 401 -12.12 -14.16 18.69
C ILE A 401 -12.98 -15.43 18.60
N GLU A 402 -12.60 -16.39 17.76
CA GLU A 402 -13.26 -17.70 17.67
C GLU A 402 -13.26 -18.42 19.03
N SER A 403 -12.11 -18.46 19.71
CA SER A 403 -11.98 -19.06 21.06
C SER A 403 -12.80 -18.31 22.11
N ILE A 404 -12.76 -16.97 22.12
CA ILE A 404 -13.54 -16.15 23.06
C ILE A 404 -15.05 -16.40 22.87
N SER A 405 -15.50 -16.48 21.62
CA SER A 405 -16.91 -16.71 21.28
C SER A 405 -17.40 -18.11 21.69
N LYS A 406 -16.54 -19.13 21.59
CA LYS A 406 -16.85 -20.51 21.98
C LYS A 406 -16.77 -20.76 23.48
N GLY A 407 -15.95 -19.97 24.20
CA GLY A 407 -15.71 -20.15 25.63
C GLY A 407 -16.78 -19.58 26.56
N GLY A 408 -17.78 -18.83 26.05
CA GLY A 408 -18.87 -18.27 26.85
C GLY A 408 -18.41 -17.33 27.99
N ALA A 409 -17.23 -16.72 27.88
CA ALA A 409 -16.60 -15.99 28.97
C ALA A 409 -17.32 -14.66 29.28
N GLU A 410 -18.28 -14.71 30.20
CA GLU A 410 -18.73 -13.58 31.01
C GLU A 410 -17.70 -13.37 32.14
N GLY A 411 -16.57 -12.71 31.82
CA GLY A 411 -15.48 -12.43 32.76
C GLY A 411 -14.36 -11.62 32.12
N GLU A 412 -13.42 -11.13 32.95
CA GLU A 412 -12.22 -10.43 32.49
C GLU A 412 -11.30 -11.41 31.74
N VAL A 413 -11.27 -11.31 30.41
CA VAL A 413 -10.48 -12.18 29.54
C VAL A 413 -9.05 -11.64 29.47
N ASP A 414 -8.06 -12.47 29.81
CA ASP A 414 -6.66 -12.17 29.48
C ASP A 414 -6.45 -12.27 27.96
N VAL A 415 -6.62 -11.13 27.30
CA VAL A 415 -6.50 -10.99 25.86
C VAL A 415 -5.13 -11.43 25.35
N LYS A 416 -4.06 -11.16 26.11
CA LYS A 416 -2.71 -11.51 25.68
C LYS A 416 -2.50 -13.02 25.73
N ALA A 417 -2.98 -13.69 26.79
CA ALA A 417 -2.92 -15.15 26.89
C ALA A 417 -3.69 -15.84 25.76
N VAL A 418 -4.91 -15.37 25.45
CA VAL A 418 -5.71 -15.94 24.36
C VAL A 418 -5.05 -15.75 22.99
N LEU A 419 -4.44 -14.58 22.74
CA LEU A 419 -3.67 -14.35 21.51
C LEU A 419 -2.43 -15.27 21.45
N GLY A 420 -1.77 -15.54 22.57
CA GLY A 420 -0.65 -16.48 22.66
C GLY A 420 -1.06 -17.91 22.29
N GLN A 421 -2.17 -18.40 22.86
CA GLN A 421 -2.74 -19.71 22.51
C GLN A 421 -3.14 -19.80 21.03
N ALA A 422 -3.68 -18.73 20.47
CA ALA A 422 -4.01 -18.64 19.05
C ALA A 422 -2.75 -18.73 18.17
N LEU A 423 -1.66 -18.07 18.55
CA LEU A 423 -0.37 -18.16 17.86
C LEU A 423 0.20 -19.58 17.92
N GLU A 424 0.19 -20.24 19.08
CA GLU A 424 0.64 -21.63 19.25
C GLU A 424 -0.18 -22.60 18.39
N ALA A 425 -1.50 -22.45 18.37
CA ALA A 425 -2.38 -23.30 17.56
C ALA A 425 -2.12 -23.11 16.05
N LEU A 426 -1.88 -21.88 15.61
CA LEU A 426 -1.62 -21.58 14.20
C LEU A 426 -0.24 -22.10 13.77
N THR A 427 0.77 -21.95 14.60
CA THR A 427 2.15 -22.39 14.30
C THR A 427 2.31 -23.92 14.39
N SER A 428 1.61 -24.59 15.30
CA SER A 428 1.59 -26.06 15.39
C SER A 428 0.84 -26.73 14.23
N SER A 429 -0.23 -26.11 13.72
CA SER A 429 -0.98 -26.64 12.56
C SER A 429 -0.24 -26.55 11.22
N SER A 430 0.78 -25.69 11.12
CA SER A 430 1.63 -25.55 9.93
C SER A 430 2.84 -26.50 9.91
N ALA A 431 3.07 -27.26 10.98
CA ALA A 431 4.15 -28.25 11.08
C ALA A 431 3.69 -29.71 10.76
N SER A 432 2.41 -29.89 10.43
CA SER A 432 1.80 -31.14 9.96
C SER A 432 1.37 -31.02 8.51
#